data_AF-A0A2A2GPJ5-F1
#
_entry.id   AF-A0A2A2GPJ5-F1
#
_cell.length_a   1.000
_cell.length_b   1.000
_cell.length_c   1.000
_cell.angle_alpha   90.00
_cell.angle_beta   90.00
_cell.angle_gamma   90.00
#
_symmetry.space_group_name_H-M   'P 1'
#
loop_
_entity.id
_entity.type
_entity.pdbx_description
1 polymer ?
#
loop_
_entity_poly.entity_id
_entity_poly.type
_entity_poly.pdbx_seq_one_letter_code
_entity_poly.pdbx_strand_id
1 'polypeptide(L)'
;MTTLRPCTEIALTHAGNSVVLRASLRAAVNIDNLDGGLPAVLDRLAGGHLSTVKATIRAAATDRHQAERFLSSLDGQPLRPFLEEAAPACVALVAATLPSPEDDQAKPRSTTRAETTGKPWAAHFTDLYRYATGWLGWTPATAWDASCDEITTAFAAHVGRLVAVNGGKRDDEADDPEGPVNVYSADRMTEIEELGHDPAFQRDKLRALKARMG
;
A
#
# COMPACT_ATOMS: atom_id res chain seq x y z
N MET A 1 6.44 16.33 -1.84
CA MET A 1 5.18 16.38 -1.07
C MET A 1 4.21 15.43 -1.74
N THR A 2 4.00 14.24 -1.19
CA THR A 2 3.07 13.26 -1.74
C THR A 2 1.67 13.86 -1.71
N THR A 3 1.07 14.04 -2.88
CA THR A 3 -0.30 14.56 -2.99
C THR A 3 -1.24 13.40 -2.72
N LEU A 4 -2.02 13.45 -1.62
CA LEU A 4 -3.05 12.46 -1.34
C LEU A 4 -4.04 12.45 -2.50
N ARG A 5 -4.14 11.30 -3.19
CA ARG A 5 -5.13 11.09 -4.25
C ARG A 5 -6.28 10.27 -3.67
N PRO A 6 -7.51 10.83 -3.60
CA PRO A 6 -8.69 10.04 -3.30
C PRO A 6 -8.82 8.87 -4.28
N CYS A 7 -9.51 7.82 -3.87
CA CYS A 7 -9.79 6.68 -4.73
C CYS A 7 -10.38 7.14 -6.08
N THR A 8 -9.64 6.88 -7.17
CA THR A 8 -9.99 7.32 -8.51
C THR A 8 -11.30 6.68 -8.95
N GLU A 9 -12.23 7.52 -9.40
CA GLU A 9 -13.48 7.09 -10.03
C GLU A 9 -13.53 7.54 -11.49
N ILE A 10 -13.96 6.64 -12.37
CA ILE A 10 -14.11 6.89 -13.80
C ILE A 10 -15.55 6.54 -14.18
N ALA A 11 -16.29 7.54 -14.66
CA ALA A 11 -17.61 7.34 -15.24
C ALA A 11 -17.48 6.97 -16.72
N LEU A 12 -18.12 5.87 -17.11
CA LEU A 12 -18.28 5.48 -18.51
C LEU A 12 -19.71 5.75 -18.95
N THR A 13 -19.88 6.23 -20.18
CA THR A 13 -21.19 6.50 -20.77
C THR A 13 -21.28 5.93 -22.18
N HIS A 14 -22.28 5.11 -22.46
CA HIS A 14 -22.46 4.53 -23.77
C HIS A 14 -23.94 4.27 -24.04
N ALA A 15 -24.43 4.70 -25.20
CA ALA A 15 -25.83 4.52 -25.62
C ALA A 15 -26.86 4.92 -24.54
N GLY A 16 -26.60 6.02 -23.81
CA GLY A 16 -27.48 6.53 -22.75
C GLY A 16 -27.44 5.76 -21.43
N ASN A 17 -26.60 4.72 -21.31
CA ASN A 17 -26.33 4.02 -20.07
C ASN A 17 -24.99 4.49 -19.50
N SER A 18 -24.87 4.49 -18.18
CA SER A 18 -23.62 4.85 -17.50
C SER A 18 -23.26 3.85 -16.41
N VAL A 19 -21.96 3.75 -16.11
CA VAL A 19 -21.43 2.99 -14.97
C VAL A 19 -20.26 3.76 -14.37
N VAL A 20 -20.13 3.74 -13.04
CA VAL A 20 -18.98 4.32 -12.33
C VAL A 20 -18.04 3.20 -11.92
N LEU A 21 -16.77 3.31 -12.30
CA LEU A 21 -15.71 2.39 -11.95
C LEU A 21 -14.82 3.03 -10.88
N ARG A 22 -14.42 2.25 -9.86
CA ARG A 22 -13.58 2.72 -8.75
C ARG A 22 -12.31 1.88 -8.63
N ALA A 23 -11.16 2.54 -8.56
CA ALA A 23 -9.84 1.93 -8.37
C ALA A 23 -9.59 1.53 -6.90
N SER A 24 -10.47 0.70 -6.35
CA SER A 24 -10.41 0.22 -4.97
C SER A 24 -9.50 -1.00 -4.82
N LEU A 25 -9.08 -1.33 -3.60
CA LEU A 25 -8.35 -2.56 -3.29
C LEU A 25 -9.13 -3.80 -3.76
N ARG A 26 -10.46 -3.80 -3.61
CA ARG A 26 -11.32 -4.88 -4.09
C ARG A 26 -11.21 -5.04 -5.61
N ALA A 27 -11.27 -3.93 -6.34
CA ALA A 27 -11.13 -3.94 -7.79
C ALA A 27 -9.76 -4.48 -8.21
N ALA A 28 -8.68 -4.02 -7.56
CA ALA A 28 -7.31 -4.45 -7.84
C ALA A 28 -7.15 -5.97 -7.68
N VAL A 29 -7.65 -6.54 -6.57
CA VAL A 29 -7.63 -7.99 -6.32
C VAL A 29 -8.46 -8.75 -7.35
N ASN A 30 -9.68 -8.28 -7.66
CA ASN A 30 -10.53 -8.94 -8.65
C ASN A 30 -9.92 -8.94 -10.05
N ILE A 31 -9.21 -7.86 -10.41
CA ILE A 31 -8.51 -7.72 -11.69
C ILE A 31 -7.29 -8.64 -11.75
N ASP A 32 -6.50 -8.74 -10.67
CA ASP A 32 -5.36 -9.65 -10.60
C ASP A 32 -5.78 -11.13 -10.60
N ASN A 33 -7.01 -11.44 -10.16
CA ASN A 33 -7.58 -12.78 -10.26
C ASN A 33 -8.08 -13.15 -11.66
N LEU A 34 -8.04 -12.24 -12.63
CA LEU A 34 -8.34 -12.57 -14.03
C LEU A 34 -7.20 -13.40 -14.65
N ASP A 35 -7.52 -14.12 -15.72
CA ASP A 35 -6.58 -15.05 -16.36
C ASP A 35 -5.26 -14.38 -16.76
N GLY A 36 -4.12 -14.92 -16.31
CA GLY A 36 -2.80 -14.34 -16.55
C GLY A 36 -2.41 -13.14 -15.67
N GLY A 37 -3.25 -12.76 -14.70
CA GLY A 37 -2.96 -11.72 -13.73
C GLY A 37 -2.94 -10.30 -14.30
N LEU A 38 -2.55 -9.35 -13.45
CA LEU A 38 -2.58 -7.93 -13.79
C LEU A 38 -1.78 -7.55 -15.06
N PRO A 39 -0.56 -8.08 -15.31
CA PRO A 39 0.17 -7.78 -16.56
C PRO A 39 -0.57 -8.21 -17.82
N ALA A 40 -1.12 -9.43 -17.85
CA ALA A 40 -1.87 -9.92 -19.00
C ALA A 40 -3.18 -9.14 -19.21
N VAL A 41 -3.80 -8.66 -18.13
CA VAL A 41 -4.96 -7.78 -18.22
C VAL A 41 -4.60 -6.46 -18.90
N LEU A 42 -3.50 -5.80 -18.49
CA LEU A 42 -3.06 -4.54 -19.11
C LEU A 42 -2.80 -4.70 -20.61
N ASP A 43 -2.07 -5.74 -21.01
CA ASP A 43 -1.77 -6.01 -22.42
C ASP A 43 -3.06 -6.23 -23.23
N ARG A 44 -4.01 -7.02 -22.69
CA ARG A 44 -5.29 -7.27 -23.36
C ARG A 44 -6.20 -6.05 -23.40
N LEU A 45 -6.16 -5.18 -22.39
CA LEU A 45 -6.89 -3.92 -22.41
C LEU A 45 -6.31 -2.98 -23.48
N ALA A 46 -4.98 -2.88 -23.58
CA ALA A 46 -4.30 -2.10 -24.62
C ALA A 46 -4.62 -2.64 -26.03
N GLY A 47 -4.77 -3.96 -26.17
CA GLY A 47 -5.23 -4.61 -27.40
C GLY A 47 -6.74 -4.52 -27.68
N GLY A 48 -7.54 -3.89 -26.81
CA GLY A 48 -8.98 -3.71 -27.00
C GLY A 48 -9.80 -5.01 -26.86
N HIS A 49 -9.32 -6.00 -26.10
CA HIS A 49 -10.04 -7.26 -25.93
C HIS A 49 -11.36 -7.06 -25.16
N LEU A 50 -12.48 -7.21 -25.87
CA LEU A 50 -13.82 -6.98 -25.32
C LEU A 50 -14.11 -7.79 -24.05
N SER A 51 -13.71 -9.07 -24.00
CA SER A 51 -13.91 -9.92 -22.81
C SER A 51 -13.19 -9.37 -21.59
N THR A 52 -11.97 -8.86 -21.77
CA THR A 52 -11.18 -8.25 -20.69
C THR A 52 -11.78 -6.93 -20.26
N VAL A 53 -12.19 -6.06 -21.19
CA VAL A 53 -12.90 -4.80 -20.89
C VAL A 53 -14.16 -5.06 -20.06
N LYS A 54 -15.00 -6.02 -20.48
CA LYS A 54 -16.21 -6.42 -19.74
C LYS A 54 -15.89 -6.95 -18.34
N ALA A 55 -14.85 -7.76 -18.20
CA ALA A 55 -14.43 -8.30 -16.92
C ALA A 55 -13.92 -7.19 -15.97
N THR A 56 -13.10 -6.27 -16.47
CA THR A 56 -12.60 -5.12 -15.70
C THR A 56 -13.73 -4.20 -15.24
N ILE A 57 -14.70 -3.90 -16.12
CA ILE A 57 -15.90 -3.12 -15.76
C ILE A 57 -16.65 -3.79 -14.60
N ARG A 58 -16.89 -5.11 -14.67
CA ARG A 58 -17.57 -5.85 -13.60
C ARG A 58 -16.78 -5.89 -12.30
N ALA A 59 -15.46 -5.99 -12.39
CA ALA A 59 -14.58 -6.08 -11.23
C ALA A 59 -14.51 -4.77 -10.44
N ALA A 60 -14.65 -3.62 -11.13
CA ALA A 60 -14.43 -2.31 -10.56
C ALA A 60 -15.67 -1.42 -10.47
N ALA A 61 -16.82 -1.86 -10.99
CA ALA A 61 -18.05 -1.10 -10.87
C ALA A 61 -18.47 -0.92 -9.41
N THR A 62 -18.90 0.29 -9.07
CA THR A 62 -19.46 0.60 -7.75
C THR A 62 -20.85 -0.01 -7.54
N ASP A 63 -21.59 -0.20 -8.63
CA ASP A 63 -22.88 -0.89 -8.65
C ASP A 63 -22.89 -2.00 -9.72
N ARG A 64 -23.07 -3.24 -9.26
CA ARG A 64 -23.11 -4.43 -10.12
C ARG A 64 -24.30 -4.43 -11.08
N HIS A 65 -25.48 -4.00 -10.63
CA HIS A 65 -26.67 -3.94 -11.48
C HIS A 65 -26.52 -2.88 -12.56
N GLN A 66 -25.93 -1.74 -12.22
CA GLN A 66 -25.61 -0.70 -13.20
C GLN A 66 -24.62 -1.22 -14.25
N ALA A 67 -23.58 -1.94 -13.84
CA ALA A 67 -22.60 -2.54 -14.74
C ALA A 67 -23.23 -3.53 -15.73
N GLU A 68 -24.09 -4.45 -15.26
CA GLU A 68 -24.73 -5.41 -16.17
C GLU A 68 -25.69 -4.71 -17.14
N ARG A 69 -26.44 -3.69 -16.69
CA ARG A 69 -27.29 -2.88 -17.58
C ARG A 69 -26.47 -2.19 -18.66
N PHE A 70 -25.37 -1.52 -18.26
CA PHE A 70 -24.43 -0.89 -19.18
C PHE A 70 -23.87 -1.89 -20.20
N LEU A 71 -23.42 -3.06 -19.76
CA LEU A 71 -22.88 -4.09 -20.65
C LEU A 71 -23.92 -4.74 -21.56
N SER A 72 -25.16 -4.89 -21.08
CA SER A 72 -26.28 -5.42 -21.88
C SER A 72 -26.73 -4.46 -22.98
N SER A 73 -26.54 -3.14 -22.79
CA SER A 73 -26.86 -2.15 -23.82
C SER A 73 -25.98 -2.23 -25.08
N LEU A 74 -24.91 -3.04 -25.04
CA LEU A 74 -24.04 -3.29 -26.19
C LEU A 74 -24.66 -4.28 -27.19
N ASP A 75 -25.72 -4.99 -26.81
CA ASP A 75 -26.35 -5.97 -27.68
C ASP A 75 -26.96 -5.29 -28.91
N GLY A 76 -26.51 -5.72 -30.09
CA GLY A 76 -26.92 -5.14 -31.37
C GLY A 76 -26.26 -3.79 -31.72
N GLN A 77 -25.32 -3.29 -30.91
CA GLN A 77 -24.60 -2.03 -31.17
C GLN A 77 -23.22 -2.28 -31.79
N PRO A 78 -22.68 -1.33 -32.58
CA PRO A 78 -21.30 -1.36 -33.03
C PRO A 78 -20.33 -1.35 -31.84
N LEU A 79 -19.44 -2.33 -31.76
CA LEU A 79 -18.50 -2.48 -30.64
C LEU A 79 -17.32 -1.50 -30.69
N ARG A 80 -16.97 -0.99 -31.88
CA ARG A 80 -15.78 -0.16 -32.06
C ARG A 80 -15.87 1.17 -31.29
N PRO A 81 -16.95 1.97 -31.38
CA PRO A 81 -17.10 3.19 -30.59
C PRO A 81 -17.05 2.93 -29.09
N PHE A 82 -17.63 1.81 -28.64
CA PHE A 82 -17.57 1.40 -27.24
C PHE A 82 -16.13 1.12 -26.80
N LEU A 83 -15.37 0.35 -27.57
CA LEU A 83 -13.99 -0.02 -27.21
C LEU A 83 -13.04 1.18 -27.25
N GLU A 84 -13.24 2.12 -28.17
CA GLU A 84 -12.44 3.36 -28.27
C GLU A 84 -12.55 4.22 -27.00
N GLU A 85 -13.66 4.14 -26.26
CA GLU A 85 -13.86 4.84 -24.98
C GLU A 85 -13.56 3.95 -23.76
N ALA A 86 -14.08 2.72 -23.74
CA ALA A 86 -14.04 1.87 -22.56
C ALA A 86 -12.65 1.25 -22.30
N ALA A 87 -11.90 0.90 -23.34
CA ALA A 87 -10.57 0.32 -23.18
C ALA A 87 -9.58 1.29 -22.51
N PRO A 88 -9.38 2.54 -22.99
CA PRO A 88 -8.45 3.46 -22.34
C PRO A 88 -8.89 3.83 -20.92
N ALA A 89 -10.19 3.96 -20.67
CA ALA A 89 -10.72 4.17 -19.33
C ALA A 89 -10.39 3.01 -18.38
N CYS A 90 -10.54 1.76 -18.84
CA CYS A 90 -10.13 0.58 -18.07
C CYS A 90 -8.61 0.56 -17.82
N VAL A 91 -7.78 0.92 -18.82
CA VAL A 91 -6.32 1.02 -18.62
C VAL A 91 -5.98 2.06 -17.56
N ALA A 92 -6.57 3.26 -17.63
CA ALA A 92 -6.37 4.31 -16.64
C ALA A 92 -6.79 3.86 -15.23
N LEU A 93 -7.90 3.11 -15.13
CA LEU A 93 -8.37 2.54 -13.87
C LEU A 93 -7.38 1.53 -13.28
N VAL A 94 -6.87 0.59 -14.09
CA VAL A 94 -5.89 -0.40 -13.61
C VAL A 94 -4.61 0.30 -13.21
N ALA A 95 -4.14 1.28 -13.99
CA ALA A 95 -2.96 2.08 -13.64
C ALA A 95 -3.11 2.79 -12.29
N ALA A 96 -4.31 3.27 -11.96
CA ALA A 96 -4.61 3.89 -10.67
C ALA A 96 -4.63 2.91 -9.48
N THR A 97 -4.54 1.59 -9.71
CA THR A 97 -4.39 0.58 -8.65
C THR A 97 -2.94 0.21 -8.38
N LEU A 98 -2.01 0.65 -9.22
CA LEU A 98 -0.59 0.35 -9.11
C LEU A 98 0.09 1.32 -8.14
N PRO A 99 1.11 0.86 -7.39
CA PRO A 99 1.91 1.72 -6.53
C PRO A 99 2.46 2.90 -7.32
N SER A 100 2.40 4.07 -6.72
CA SER A 100 2.98 5.27 -7.29
C SER A 100 4.51 5.14 -7.27
N PRO A 101 5.25 5.60 -8.31
CA PRO A 101 6.71 5.48 -8.34
C PRO A 101 7.45 6.21 -7.20
N GLU A 102 6.75 7.07 -6.44
CA GLU A 102 7.27 7.69 -5.22
C GLU A 102 7.33 6.71 -4.02
N ASP A 103 6.52 5.64 -4.02
CA ASP A 103 6.49 4.64 -2.93
C ASP A 103 7.73 3.73 -2.93
N ASP A 104 8.43 3.62 -4.05
CA ASP A 104 9.64 2.81 -4.21
C ASP A 104 10.88 3.45 -3.55
N GLN A 105 10.79 4.73 -3.16
CA GLN A 105 11.89 5.44 -2.50
C GLN A 105 11.89 5.29 -0.97
N ALA A 106 10.80 4.77 -0.37
CA ALA A 106 10.64 4.70 1.09
C ALA A 106 11.12 3.39 1.73
N LYS A 107 11.85 2.52 1.01
CA LYS A 107 12.46 1.31 1.58
C LYS A 107 13.97 1.35 1.39
N PRO A 108 14.79 1.24 2.45
CA PRO A 108 16.22 1.04 2.27
C PRO A 108 16.41 -0.28 1.53
N ARG A 109 17.02 -0.20 0.33
CA ARG A 109 17.55 -1.38 -0.36
C ARG A 109 18.58 -2.02 0.57
N SER A 110 18.16 -3.06 1.27
CA SER A 110 19.09 -4.00 1.90
C SER A 110 20.10 -4.42 0.85
N THR A 111 21.38 -4.16 1.13
CA THR A 111 22.54 -4.40 0.26
C THR A 111 22.87 -5.88 0.09
N THR A 112 21.89 -6.78 0.27
CA THR A 112 22.04 -8.18 -0.10
C THR A 112 21.48 -8.36 -1.50
N ARG A 113 22.39 -8.54 -2.45
CA ARG A 113 22.14 -8.94 -3.84
C ARG A 113 21.44 -10.31 -3.88
N ALA A 114 20.15 -10.31 -3.56
CA ALA A 114 19.24 -11.40 -3.87
C ALA A 114 18.40 -10.96 -5.07
N GLU A 115 18.27 -11.86 -6.03
CA GLU A 115 17.56 -11.68 -7.30
C GLU A 115 16.25 -10.92 -7.07
N THR A 116 16.09 -9.81 -7.79
CA THR A 116 14.94 -8.90 -7.72
C THR A 116 13.73 -9.53 -8.37
N THR A 117 13.23 -10.63 -7.83
CA THR A 117 11.88 -11.09 -8.15
C THR A 117 10.93 -10.20 -7.36
N GLY A 118 10.37 -9.19 -8.04
CA GLY A 118 9.36 -8.31 -7.45
C GLY A 118 8.26 -9.14 -6.79
N LYS A 119 7.75 -8.66 -5.64
CA LYS A 119 6.70 -9.35 -4.90
C LYS A 119 5.48 -9.58 -5.81
N PRO A 120 4.89 -10.80 -5.84
CA PRO A 120 3.65 -11.04 -6.59
C PRO A 120 2.53 -10.08 -6.18
N TRP A 121 1.71 -9.63 -7.14
CA TRP A 121 0.62 -8.67 -6.91
C TRP A 121 -0.36 -9.12 -5.83
N ALA A 122 -0.85 -10.35 -5.90
CA ALA A 122 -1.70 -10.94 -4.86
C ALA A 122 -1.12 -10.79 -3.44
N ALA A 123 0.19 -10.98 -3.30
CA ALA A 123 0.86 -10.83 -2.00
C ALA A 123 1.00 -9.35 -1.61
N HIS A 124 1.20 -8.44 -2.56
CA HIS A 124 1.15 -6.99 -2.31
C HIS A 124 -0.24 -6.54 -1.81
N PHE A 125 -1.32 -6.92 -2.49
CA PHE A 125 -2.69 -6.57 -2.07
C PHE A 125 -3.07 -7.19 -0.72
N THR A 126 -2.57 -8.39 -0.43
CA THR A 126 -2.74 -9.02 0.89
C THR A 126 -2.10 -8.20 2.01
N ASP A 127 -0.92 -7.62 1.79
CA ASP A 127 -0.29 -6.73 2.77
C ASP A 127 -1.10 -5.47 2.99
N LEU A 128 -1.59 -4.82 1.91
CA LEU A 128 -2.42 -3.63 2.02
C LEU A 128 -3.68 -3.90 2.86
N TYR A 129 -4.35 -5.03 2.61
CA TYR A 129 -5.50 -5.44 3.41
C TYR A 129 -5.13 -5.63 4.90
N ARG A 130 -3.98 -6.23 5.19
CA ARG A 130 -3.46 -6.41 6.56
C ARG A 130 -3.09 -5.09 7.22
N TYR A 131 -2.50 -4.14 6.48
CA TYR A 131 -2.20 -2.81 7.00
C TYR A 131 -3.48 -2.06 7.36
N ALA A 132 -4.47 -2.06 6.47
CA ALA A 132 -5.75 -1.41 6.71
C ALA A 132 -6.50 -2.01 7.91
N THR A 133 -6.67 -3.33 7.95
CA THR A 133 -7.50 -3.98 8.98
C THR A 133 -6.77 -4.23 10.29
N GLY A 134 -5.45 -4.43 10.25
CA GLY A 134 -4.64 -4.72 11.43
C GLY A 134 -4.02 -3.48 12.08
N TRP A 135 -3.32 -2.65 11.30
CA TRP A 135 -2.58 -1.50 11.84
C TRP A 135 -3.43 -0.23 11.91
N LEU A 136 -4.21 0.05 10.87
CA LEU A 136 -5.06 1.24 10.81
C LEU A 136 -6.41 1.06 11.52
N GLY A 137 -6.77 -0.18 11.84
CA GLY A 137 -8.02 -0.51 12.53
C GLY A 137 -9.27 -0.24 11.68
N TRP A 138 -9.13 -0.21 10.35
CA TRP A 138 -10.27 -0.03 9.44
C TRP A 138 -11.14 -1.28 9.41
N THR A 139 -12.44 -1.08 9.20
CA THR A 139 -13.34 -2.22 8.95
C THR A 139 -12.97 -2.89 7.62
N PRO A 140 -13.25 -4.20 7.46
CA PRO A 140 -13.08 -4.87 6.17
C PRO A 140 -13.74 -4.14 5.01
N ALA A 141 -14.94 -3.59 5.20
CA ALA A 141 -15.65 -2.85 4.17
C ALA A 141 -14.87 -1.60 3.73
N THR A 142 -14.40 -0.80 4.69
CA THR A 142 -13.58 0.40 4.45
C THR A 142 -12.26 0.04 3.75
N ALA A 143 -11.58 -1.01 4.20
CA ALA A 143 -10.33 -1.47 3.60
C ALA A 143 -10.52 -1.88 2.13
N TRP A 144 -11.63 -2.56 1.82
CA TRP A 144 -11.92 -2.98 0.47
C TRP A 144 -12.32 -1.84 -0.47
N ASP A 145 -12.92 -0.78 0.06
CA ASP A 145 -13.39 0.38 -0.72
C ASP A 145 -12.31 1.44 -0.94
N ALA A 146 -11.28 1.46 -0.09
CA ALA A 146 -10.14 2.37 -0.20
C ALA A 146 -9.22 2.02 -1.39
N SER A 147 -8.49 3.00 -1.89
CA SER A 147 -7.44 2.79 -2.90
C SER A 147 -6.15 2.23 -2.27
N CYS A 148 -5.28 1.65 -3.11
CA CYS A 148 -3.95 1.22 -2.68
C CYS A 148 -3.15 2.40 -2.10
N ASP A 149 -3.19 3.57 -2.75
CA ASP A 149 -2.50 4.79 -2.32
C ASP A 149 -3.02 5.32 -0.98
N GLU A 150 -4.34 5.30 -0.76
CA GLU A 150 -4.96 5.73 0.50
C GLU A 150 -4.46 4.87 1.67
N ILE A 151 -4.41 3.55 1.48
CA ILE A 151 -3.93 2.61 2.49
C ILE A 151 -2.44 2.85 2.75
N THR A 152 -1.62 2.94 1.71
CA THR A 152 -0.17 3.16 1.83
C THR A 152 0.12 4.48 2.53
N THR A 153 -0.56 5.56 2.16
CA THR A 153 -0.39 6.89 2.77
C THR A 153 -0.78 6.88 4.25
N ALA A 154 -1.92 6.29 4.58
CA ALA A 154 -2.40 6.20 5.96
C ALA A 154 -1.46 5.33 6.82
N PHE A 155 -0.96 4.21 6.26
CA PHE A 155 0.01 3.35 6.94
C PHE A 155 1.34 4.07 7.19
N ALA A 156 1.88 4.78 6.19
CA ALA A 156 3.10 5.57 6.34
C ALA A 156 2.95 6.64 7.44
N ALA A 157 1.82 7.33 7.50
CA ALA A 157 1.53 8.30 8.56
C ALA A 157 1.45 7.63 9.94
N HIS A 158 0.85 6.43 10.03
CA HIS A 158 0.78 5.66 11.28
C HIS A 158 2.17 5.24 11.78
N VAL A 159 3.02 4.72 10.89
CA VAL A 159 4.41 4.38 11.21
C VAL A 159 5.18 5.63 11.65
N GLY A 160 5.04 6.74 10.91
CA GLY A 160 5.67 8.01 11.26
C GLY A 160 5.29 8.51 12.66
N ARG A 161 4.05 8.29 13.09
CA ARG A 161 3.59 8.60 14.46
C ARG A 161 4.24 7.69 15.50
N LEU A 162 4.33 6.39 15.24
CA LEU A 162 4.98 5.44 16.17
C LEU A 162 6.47 5.74 16.36
N VAL A 163 7.16 6.09 15.29
CA VAL A 163 8.57 6.52 15.33
C VAL A 163 8.73 7.76 16.20
N ALA A 164 7.88 8.78 15.98
CA ALA A 164 7.90 10.02 16.76
C ALA A 164 7.60 9.81 18.25
N VAL A 165 6.65 8.93 18.59
CA VAL A 165 6.31 8.62 19.99
C VAL A 165 7.42 7.83 20.68
N ASN A 166 8.12 6.95 19.96
CA ASN A 166 9.15 6.09 20.52
C ASN A 166 10.56 6.71 20.51
N GLY A 167 10.68 7.99 20.13
CA GLY A 167 11.97 8.69 20.07
C GLY A 167 12.92 8.18 18.98
N GLY A 168 12.41 7.45 17.99
CA GLY A 168 13.19 7.04 16.83
C GLY A 168 13.36 8.21 15.87
N LYS A 169 14.55 8.36 15.28
CA LYS A 169 14.71 9.17 14.05
C LYS A 169 14.14 8.36 12.88
N ARG A 170 13.52 9.03 11.90
CA ARG A 170 13.27 8.39 10.60
C ARG A 170 14.63 8.24 9.91
N ASP A 171 14.85 7.11 9.25
CA ASP A 171 16.10 6.84 8.52
C ASP A 171 16.39 7.87 7.40
N ASP A 172 15.40 8.68 7.01
CA ASP A 172 15.51 9.75 6.02
C ASP A 172 16.20 11.03 6.56
N GLU A 173 16.45 11.13 7.87
CA GLU A 173 17.27 12.18 8.49
C GLU A 173 18.67 11.64 8.83
N ALA A 174 19.40 11.21 7.80
CA ALA A 174 20.82 10.93 7.90
C ALA A 174 21.64 12.19 7.57
N ASP A 175 21.73 13.11 8.53
CA ASP A 175 22.84 14.07 8.62
C ASP A 175 23.82 13.57 9.70
N ASP A 176 24.98 13.08 9.22
CA ASP A 176 26.36 12.97 9.78
C ASP A 176 26.67 12.80 11.31
N PRO A 177 27.89 12.34 11.67
CA PRO A 177 28.12 11.46 12.80
C PRO A 177 28.54 12.19 14.08
N GLU A 178 27.69 12.18 15.11
CA GLU A 178 28.16 12.40 16.49
C GLU A 178 27.47 11.44 17.47
N GLY A 179 28.24 10.42 17.88
CA GLY A 179 28.15 9.74 19.17
C GLY A 179 26.93 8.85 19.44
N PRO A 180 27.05 7.89 20.38
CA PRO A 180 25.90 7.11 20.83
C PRO A 180 24.91 8.04 21.52
N VAL A 181 23.74 8.22 20.89
CA VAL A 181 22.61 8.97 21.43
C VAL A 181 22.18 8.30 22.74
N ASN A 182 22.35 9.00 23.86
CA ASN A 182 21.87 8.53 25.15
C ASN A 182 20.33 8.49 25.10
N VAL A 183 19.76 7.28 25.18
CA VAL A 183 18.33 6.99 24.99
C VAL A 183 17.46 7.46 26.17
N TYR A 184 18.07 8.09 27.18
CA TYR A 184 17.39 8.57 28.38
C TYR A 184 17.46 10.08 28.48
N SER A 185 16.32 10.73 28.70
CA SER A 185 16.27 12.13 29.14
C SER A 185 16.94 12.27 30.51
N ALA A 186 17.44 13.46 30.83
CA ALA A 186 18.11 13.73 32.12
C ALA A 186 17.26 13.28 33.31
N ASP A 187 15.96 13.60 33.29
CA ASP A 187 15.02 13.22 34.35
C ASP A 187 14.86 11.69 34.48
N ARG A 188 14.92 10.97 33.37
CA ARG A 188 14.80 9.51 33.31
C ARG A 188 16.08 8.84 33.79
N MET A 189 17.24 9.48 33.61
CA MET A 189 18.50 9.03 34.21
C MET A 189 18.48 9.22 35.73
N THR A 190 17.93 10.33 36.22
CA THR A 190 17.77 10.57 37.66
C THR A 190 16.84 9.53 38.30
N GLU A 191 15.73 9.18 37.65
CA GLU A 191 14.82 8.12 38.13
C GLU A 191 15.50 6.73 38.15
N ILE A 192 16.32 6.41 37.14
CA ILE A 192 17.08 5.17 37.05
C ILE A 192 18.16 5.08 38.15
N GLU A 193 18.79 6.21 38.48
CA GLU A 193 19.73 6.36 39.61
C GLU A 193 19.02 6.25 40.96
N GLU A 194 17.86 6.87 41.13
CA GLU A 194 17.02 6.77 42.33
C GLU A 194 16.52 5.34 42.57
N LEU A 195 16.24 4.58 41.51
CA LEU A 195 15.91 3.15 41.54
C LEU A 195 17.13 2.24 41.76
N GLY A 196 18.34 2.81 41.89
CA GLY A 196 19.57 2.07 42.19
C GLY A 196 20.11 1.23 41.02
N HIS A 197 19.74 1.57 39.79
CA HIS A 197 20.17 0.87 38.58
C HIS A 197 21.23 1.69 37.84
N ASP A 198 22.51 1.53 38.18
CA ASP A 198 23.60 2.23 37.49
C ASP A 198 23.87 1.61 36.09
N PRO A 199 23.64 2.36 34.98
CA PRO A 199 23.90 1.88 33.62
C PRO A 199 25.40 1.80 33.27
N ALA A 200 26.25 2.54 33.97
CA ALA A 200 27.71 2.51 33.83
C ALA A 200 28.36 1.42 34.70
N PHE A 201 27.59 0.79 35.59
CA PHE A 201 28.11 -0.24 36.50
C PHE A 201 28.43 -1.53 35.76
N GLN A 202 29.73 -1.77 35.55
CA GLN A 202 30.22 -3.01 34.95
C GLN A 202 30.15 -4.17 35.95
N ARG A 203 28.96 -4.78 36.06
CA ARG A 203 28.65 -5.92 36.95
C ARG A 203 29.62 -7.09 36.78
N ASP A 204 30.14 -7.27 35.58
CA ASP A 204 31.12 -8.31 35.26
C ASP A 204 32.47 -8.06 35.94
N LYS A 205 32.90 -6.79 36.06
CA LYS A 205 34.10 -6.41 36.83
C LYS A 205 33.91 -6.65 38.34
N LEU A 206 32.72 -6.37 38.88
CA LEU A 206 32.41 -6.67 40.28
C LEU A 206 32.44 -8.18 40.56
N ARG A 207 31.87 -9.00 39.67
CA ARG A 207 31.89 -10.46 39.77
C ARG A 207 33.31 -11.03 39.70
N ALA A 208 34.13 -10.52 38.78
CA ALA A 208 35.53 -10.89 38.66
C ALA A 208 36.34 -10.54 39.91
N LEU A 209 36.08 -9.37 40.51
CA LEU A 209 36.73 -8.97 41.76
C LEU A 209 36.33 -9.88 42.93
N LYS A 210 35.04 -10.23 43.06
CA LYS A 210 34.56 -11.15 44.10
C LYS A 210 35.15 -12.55 43.97
N ALA A 211 35.29 -13.07 42.75
CA ALA A 211 35.94 -14.36 42.49
C ALA A 211 37.44 -14.37 42.82
N ARG A 212 38.07 -13.20 42.96
CA ARG A 212 39.49 -13.04 43.31
C ARG A 212 39.72 -12.78 44.79
N MET A 213 38.67 -12.49 45.55
CA MET A 213 38.71 -12.17 46.98
C MET A 213 38.01 -13.21 47.86
N GLY A 214 37.39 -14.23 47.26
CA GLY A 214 36.97 -15.48 47.92
C GLY A 214 37.90 -16.61 47.52
#